data_AF-A0A920PJ14-F1
#
_entry.id   AF-A0A920PJ14-F1
#
_cell.length_a   1.000
_cell.length_b   1.000
_cell.length_c   1.000
_cell.angle_alpha   90.00
_cell.angle_beta   90.00
_cell.angle_gamma   90.00
#
_symmetry.space_group_name_H-M   'P 1'
#
loop_
_entity.id
_entity.type
_entity.pdbx_description
1 polymer ?
#
loop_
_entity_poly.entity_id
_entity_poly.type
_entity_poly.pdbx_seq_one_letter_code
_entity_poly.pdbx_strand_id
1 'polypeptide(L)' 'MLREPRAIRVLTAILFSPTHPDADAGFVIMEQVEYPPMSGTNTICVVTALIETGMVWQFRNR' A
#
# COMPACT_ATOMS: atom_id res chain seq x y z
N MET A 1 9.71 9.40 -3.66
CA MET A 1 9.49 8.13 -4.40
C MET A 1 8.77 8.31 -5.72
N LEU A 2 8.04 9.40 -5.93
CA LEU A 2 7.15 9.53 -7.08
C LEU A 2 7.83 10.15 -8.31
N ARG A 3 8.75 11.09 -8.12
CA ARG A 3 9.39 11.83 -9.23
C ARG A 3 10.74 11.24 -9.62
N GLU A 4 11.24 11.72 -10.74
CA GLU A 4 12.58 11.43 -11.24
C GLU A 4 13.65 11.82 -10.20
N PRO A 5 14.81 11.13 -10.21
CA PRO A 5 15.23 10.09 -11.16
C PRO A 5 14.73 8.67 -10.80
N ARG A 6 14.00 8.52 -9.70
CA ARG A 6 13.65 7.20 -9.15
C ARG A 6 12.35 6.63 -9.71
N ALA A 7 11.51 7.49 -10.28
CA ALA A 7 10.17 7.14 -10.72
C ALA A 7 9.65 8.15 -11.75
N ILE A 8 8.73 7.72 -12.62
CA ILE A 8 8.14 8.59 -13.64
C ILE A 8 6.60 8.43 -13.74
N ARG A 9 6.08 7.22 -13.46
CA ARG A 9 4.63 6.93 -13.43
C ARG A 9 4.34 5.65 -12.65
N VAL A 10 4.54 5.70 -11.32
CA VAL A 10 4.53 4.49 -10.48
C VAL A 10 3.25 4.44 -9.64
N LEU A 11 2.60 3.27 -9.67
CA LEU A 11 1.60 2.86 -8.68
C LEU A 11 2.33 2.64 -7.35
N THR A 12 2.21 3.57 -6.41
CA THR A 12 2.92 3.52 -5.14
C THR A 12 1.94 3.60 -3.98
N ALA A 13 2.21 2.84 -2.92
CA ALA A 13 1.55 2.98 -1.63
C ALA A 13 2.57 2.96 -0.49
N ILE A 14 2.24 3.61 0.63
CA ILE A 14 3.00 3.50 1.90
C ILE A 14 2.19 2.67 2.87
N LEU A 15 2.83 1.68 3.48
CA LEU A 15 2.25 0.82 4.51
C LEU A 15 2.31 1.49 5.89
N PHE A 16 1.26 1.29 6.66
CA PHE A 16 1.09 1.73 8.05
C PHE A 16 0.52 0.59 8.89
N SER A 17 0.57 0.74 10.21
CA SER A 17 -0.24 -0.12 11.08
C SER A 17 -1.73 0.17 10.83
N PRO A 18 -2.60 -0.86 10.84
CA PRO A 18 -4.03 -0.65 10.68
C PRO A 18 -4.58 0.19 11.84
N THR A 19 -5.52 1.09 11.54
CA THR A 19 -6.21 1.91 12.54
C THR A 19 -7.59 1.36 12.90
N HIS A 20 -8.11 0.42 12.11
CA HIS A 20 -9.36 -0.29 12.37
C HIS A 20 -9.05 -1.71 12.87
N PRO A 21 -9.70 -2.21 13.93
CA PRO A 21 -9.38 -3.49 14.55
C PRO A 21 -9.56 -4.69 13.60
N ASP A 22 -10.50 -4.60 12.67
CA ASP A 22 -10.76 -5.67 11.69
C ASP A 22 -9.87 -5.61 10.43
N ALA A 23 -8.95 -4.64 10.33
CA ALA A 23 -8.13 -4.47 9.14
C ALA A 23 -6.78 -5.20 9.26
N ASP A 24 -6.43 -5.98 8.23
CA ASP A 24 -5.15 -6.69 8.17
C ASP A 24 -3.95 -5.76 7.87
N ALA A 25 -4.15 -4.59 7.26
CA ALA A 25 -3.09 -3.63 6.99
C ALA A 25 -3.67 -2.23 6.74
N GLY A 26 -2.90 -1.19 7.05
CA GLY A 26 -3.20 0.19 6.65
C GLY A 26 -2.27 0.62 5.51
N PHE A 27 -2.79 1.37 4.54
CA PHE A 27 -1.93 2.01 3.54
C PHE A 27 -2.55 3.28 2.97
N VAL A 28 -1.68 4.15 2.44
CA VAL A 28 -2.07 5.35 1.69
C VAL A 28 -1.56 5.22 0.26
N ILE A 29 -2.47 5.42 -0.70
CA ILE A 29 -2.11 5.45 -2.13
C ILE A 29 -1.46 6.79 -2.44
N MET A 30 -0.34 6.74 -3.16
CA MET A 30 0.38 7.90 -3.59
C MET A 30 0.53 7.89 -5.10
N GLU A 31 -0.16 8.81 -5.76
CA GLU A 31 0.02 9.08 -7.18
C GLU A 31 0.82 10.36 -7.38
N GLN A 32 1.28 10.64 -8.60
CA GLN A 32 2.12 11.82 -8.88
C GLN A 32 1.44 13.14 -8.52
N VAL A 33 0.12 13.19 -8.71
CA VAL A 33 -0.67 14.42 -8.67
C VAL A 33 -1.55 14.45 -7.42
N GLU A 34 -2.00 13.30 -6.93
CA GLU A 34 -2.96 13.20 -5.85
C GLU A 34 -2.74 11.97 -4.95
N TYR A 35 -3.44 11.96 -3.82
CA TYR A 35 -3.51 10.86 -2.87
C TYR A 35 -4.97 10.39 -2.83
N PRO A 36 -5.40 9.57 -3.80
CA PRO A 36 -6.80 9.21 -3.93
C PRO A 36 -7.21 8.31 -2.76
N PRO A 37 -8.48 8.37 -2.32
CA PRO A 37 -8.98 7.53 -1.23
C PRO A 37 -9.00 6.03 -1.59
N MET A 38 -9.03 5.69 -2.89
CA MET A 38 -8.99 4.30 -3.38
C MET A 38 -8.39 4.24 -4.79
N SER A 39 -7.66 3.16 -5.09
CA SER A 39 -7.24 2.78 -6.43
C SER A 39 -7.16 1.25 -6.50
N GLY A 40 -7.99 0.62 -7.33
CA GLY A 40 -8.03 -0.85 -7.46
C GLY A 40 -6.68 -1.47 -7.81
N THR A 41 -5.93 -0.89 -8.76
CA THR A 41 -4.63 -1.46 -9.17
C THR A 41 -3.58 -1.38 -8.06
N ASN A 42 -3.44 -0.23 -7.39
CA ASN A 42 -2.58 -0.12 -6.21
C ASN A 42 -2.99 -1.10 -5.10
N THR A 43 -4.28 -1.25 -4.82
CA THR A 43 -4.77 -2.21 -3.82
C THR A 43 -4.37 -3.64 -4.17
N ILE A 44 -4.52 -4.06 -5.42
CA ILE A 44 -4.07 -5.39 -5.87
C ILE A 44 -2.57 -5.56 -5.65
N CYS A 45 -1.75 -4.58 -6.09
CA CYS A 45 -0.29 -4.63 -5.91
C CYS A 45 0.11 -4.72 -4.43
N VAL A 46 -0.53 -3.96 -3.56
CA VAL A 46 -0.28 -3.99 -2.11
C VAL A 46 -0.64 -5.36 -1.53
N VAL A 47 -1.83 -5.88 -1.83
CA VAL A 47 -2.26 -7.19 -1.33
C VAL A 47 -1.32 -8.31 -1.80
N THR A 48 -0.92 -8.30 -3.08
CA THR A 48 0.06 -9.25 -3.60
C THR A 48 1.38 -9.15 -2.85
N ALA A 49 1.93 -7.93 -2.68
CA ALA A 49 3.19 -7.75 -1.97
C ALA A 49 3.11 -8.22 -0.51
N LEU A 50 2.00 -7.96 0.18
CA LEU A 50 1.80 -8.40 1.57
C LEU A 50 1.70 -9.93 1.68
N ILE A 51 1.10 -10.60 0.71
CA ILE A 51 1.00 -12.07 0.67
C ILE A 51 2.38 -12.68 0.38
N GLU A 52 3.06 -12.23 -0.67
CA GLU A 52 4.37 -12.75 -1.10
C GLU A 52 5.45 -12.56 -0.03
N THR A 53 5.37 -11.49 0.75
CA THR A 53 6.28 -11.22 1.87
C THR A 53 5.85 -11.85 3.19
N GLY A 54 4.68 -12.49 3.24
CA GLY A 54 4.12 -13.08 4.47
C GLY A 54 3.63 -12.05 5.51
N MET A 55 3.58 -10.76 5.17
CA MET A 55 3.23 -9.68 6.09
C MET A 55 1.76 -9.69 6.51
N VAL A 56 0.84 -10.25 5.71
CA VAL A 56 -0.59 -10.41 6.09
C VAL A 56 -0.71 -11.13 7.44
N TRP A 57 0.07 -12.20 7.64
CA TRP A 57 0.05 -12.98 8.88
C TRP A 57 0.73 -12.25 10.04
N GLN A 58 1.70 -11.39 9.74
CA GLN A 58 2.40 -10.60 10.75
C GLN A 58 1.51 -9.49 11.33
N PHE A 59 0.68 -8.85 10.51
CA PHE A 59 -0.22 -7.80 10.99
C PHE A 59 -1.43 -8.35 11.74
N ARG A 60 -1.91 -9.56 11.41
CA ARG A 60 -3.01 -10.21 12.13
C ARG A 60 -2.64 -10.72 13.53
N ASN A 61 -1.36 -11.00 13.77
CA ASN A 61 -0.86 -11.58 15.02
C ASN A 61 -0.19 -10.56 15.95
N ARG A 62 -0.40 -9.26 15.70
CA ARG A 62 0.02 -8.15 16.57
C ARG A 62 -1.18 -7.60 17.32
#